data_AF-A0A2U2SDC6-F1
#
_entry.id   AF-A0A2U2SDC6-F1
#
_cell.length_a   1.000
_cell.length_b   1.000
_cell.length_c   1.000
_cell.angle_alpha   90.00
_cell.angle_beta   90.00
_cell.angle_gamma   90.00
#
_symmetry.space_group_name_H-M   'P 1'
#
loop_
_entity.id
_entity.type
_entity.pdbx_description
1 polymer ?
#
loop_
_entity_poly.entity_id
_entity_poly.type
_entity_poly.pdbx_seq_one_letter_code
_entity_poly.pdbx_strand_id
1 'polypeptide(L)'
;MQSKEVGYYHVPTYMADQRGDLVYQVPRRAMMAIDCWTHVFIADTVFGLFARGLRFETRLNNDLAFKLKILATALYEGKQLLECSALVKIGKNCVIDPTAIIHGPTTIGDGVTINAGAVIENCTIGDNVNISQGCQLMLSVIGNNVFLPFRASLFMTTIMDNSMVAQNTCLQMCVVGRNTFIGAGSTFTDYNLIPSPIKALDGHNELKPSNRPVLGGAVGHNCRIGAGMIVFPARTIESDVVLAASKERRIIDRDVKYEDSDHHKMRNASAHVRLYPRDEKEEDLLESW
;
A
#
# COMPACT_ATOMS: atom_id res chain seq x y z
N MET A 1 9.00 -20.18 16.31
CA MET A 1 9.09 -19.45 15.03
C MET A 1 10.36 -18.60 15.07
N GLN A 2 11.21 -18.62 14.05
CA GLN A 2 12.34 -17.68 13.95
C GLN A 2 11.84 -16.39 13.28
N SER A 3 11.78 -15.28 14.02
CA SER A 3 11.52 -13.94 13.50
C SER A 3 12.77 -13.06 13.65
N LYS A 4 12.87 -12.01 12.83
CA LYS A 4 13.85 -10.94 13.02
C LYS A 4 13.13 -9.60 13.02
N GLU A 5 13.58 -8.72 13.89
CA GLU A 5 13.09 -7.34 13.95
C GLU A 5 13.60 -6.55 12.74
N VAL A 6 12.67 -5.84 12.10
CA VAL A 6 12.94 -4.96 10.95
C VAL A 6 12.02 -3.75 11.06
N GLY A 7 12.54 -2.56 10.77
CA GLY A 7 11.73 -1.35 10.72
C GLY A 7 12.59 -0.10 10.69
N TYR A 8 12.02 0.98 11.20
CA TYR A 8 12.65 2.28 11.30
C TYR A 8 13.12 2.51 12.72
N TYR A 9 14.35 2.97 12.86
CA TYR A 9 14.99 3.27 14.13
C TYR A 9 15.22 4.77 14.22
N HIS A 10 15.17 5.35 15.43
CA HIS A 10 15.31 6.79 15.67
C HIS A 10 14.20 7.64 15.01
N VAL A 11 13.01 7.07 14.88
CA VAL A 11 11.80 7.82 14.54
C VAL A 11 11.40 8.66 15.77
N PRO A 12 10.82 9.86 15.61
CA PRO A 12 10.37 10.63 16.75
C PRO A 12 9.49 9.82 17.71
N THR A 13 9.77 9.90 19.01
CA THR A 13 9.15 9.04 20.04
C THR A 13 7.63 9.18 20.17
N TYR A 14 7.03 10.20 19.56
CA TYR A 14 5.57 10.35 19.46
C TYR A 14 4.94 9.53 18.31
N MET A 15 5.74 9.02 17.36
CA MET A 15 5.35 8.12 16.26
C MET A 15 5.87 6.69 16.43
N ALA A 16 6.58 6.42 17.53
CA ALA A 16 7.26 5.15 17.77
C ALA A 16 7.18 4.78 19.26
N ASP A 17 7.82 3.69 19.66
CA ASP A 17 7.92 3.34 21.07
C ASP A 17 8.79 4.36 21.86
N GLN A 18 8.93 4.16 23.17
CA GLN A 18 9.73 5.07 24.03
C GLN A 18 11.21 5.17 23.62
N ARG A 19 11.71 4.26 22.77
CA ARG A 19 13.07 4.25 22.24
C ARG A 19 13.17 4.88 20.86
N GLY A 20 12.04 5.19 20.23
CA GLY A 20 12.00 5.71 18.85
C GLY A 20 12.01 4.60 17.80
N ASP A 21 11.67 3.37 18.20
CA ASP A 21 11.69 2.20 17.33
C ASP A 21 10.29 1.93 16.76
N LEU A 22 10.17 2.04 15.44
CA LEU A 22 8.99 1.64 14.67
C LEU A 22 9.31 0.33 13.96
N VAL A 23 9.14 -0.77 14.68
CA VAL A 23 9.62 -2.09 14.25
C VAL A 23 8.51 -3.11 14.10
N TYR A 24 8.76 -4.07 13.21
CA TYR A 24 7.92 -5.23 12.97
C TYR A 24 8.71 -6.50 13.23
N GLN A 25 8.05 -7.49 13.83
CA GLN A 25 8.60 -8.85 13.93
C GLN A 25 8.32 -9.60 12.63
N VAL A 26 9.34 -9.68 11.77
CA VAL A 26 9.21 -10.25 10.43
C VAL A 26 9.49 -11.76 10.50
N PRO A 27 8.53 -12.62 10.15
CA PRO A 27 8.72 -14.07 10.18
C PRO A 27 9.53 -14.56 8.98
N ARG A 28 10.36 -15.60 9.17
CA ARG A 28 11.05 -16.27 8.03
C ARG A 28 10.11 -17.12 7.17
N ARG A 29 9.07 -17.68 7.80
CA ARG A 29 7.98 -18.45 7.19
C ARG A 29 6.68 -17.97 7.83
N ALA A 30 5.69 -17.63 7.02
CA ALA A 30 4.46 -17.03 7.47
C ALA A 30 3.24 -17.89 7.11
N MET A 31 2.27 -17.91 8.02
CA MET A 31 0.90 -18.36 7.81
C MET A 31 0.01 -17.39 8.58
N MET A 32 -1.04 -16.87 7.95
CA MET A 32 -1.92 -15.84 8.51
C MET A 32 -3.34 -16.04 7.98
N ALA A 33 -4.32 -15.95 8.88
CA ALA A 33 -5.73 -15.79 8.51
C ALA A 33 -6.03 -14.30 8.29
N ILE A 34 -6.80 -13.98 7.25
CA ILE A 34 -7.15 -12.60 6.88
C ILE A 34 -8.61 -12.39 7.24
N ASP A 35 -8.86 -11.65 8.31
CA ASP A 35 -10.22 -11.36 8.79
C ASP A 35 -10.57 -9.88 8.59
N CYS A 36 -9.57 -9.00 8.53
CA CYS A 36 -9.77 -7.57 8.33
C CYS A 36 -8.68 -6.97 7.42
N TRP A 37 -8.89 -5.74 6.97
CA TRP A 37 -7.98 -5.06 6.05
C TRP A 37 -6.57 -4.86 6.64
N THR A 38 -6.44 -4.73 7.96
CA THR A 38 -5.12 -4.60 8.59
C THR A 38 -4.29 -5.85 8.38
N HIS A 39 -4.91 -7.04 8.31
CA HIS A 39 -4.21 -8.28 7.97
C HIS A 39 -3.72 -8.28 6.52
N VAL A 40 -4.47 -7.67 5.59
CA VAL A 40 -4.02 -7.48 4.20
C VAL A 40 -2.75 -6.62 4.16
N PHE A 41 -2.73 -5.49 4.87
CA PHE A 41 -1.53 -4.65 5.00
C PHE A 41 -0.34 -5.43 5.56
N ILE A 42 -0.55 -6.24 6.61
CA ILE A 42 0.53 -7.05 7.21
C ILE A 42 1.01 -8.11 6.21
N ALA A 43 0.09 -8.79 5.54
CA ALA A 43 0.39 -9.85 4.61
C ALA A 43 1.27 -9.35 3.46
N ASP A 44 0.91 -8.23 2.83
CA ASP A 44 1.63 -7.68 1.69
C ASP A 44 2.93 -6.99 2.09
N THR A 45 2.86 -6.09 3.07
CA THR A 45 4.00 -5.24 3.41
C THR A 45 4.98 -5.97 4.32
N VAL A 46 4.52 -6.49 5.46
CA VAL A 46 5.40 -7.09 6.48
C VAL A 46 5.79 -8.52 6.11
N PHE A 47 4.82 -9.37 5.78
CA PHE A 47 5.08 -10.79 5.48
C PHE A 47 5.50 -10.99 4.01
N GLY A 48 5.16 -10.05 3.14
CA GLY A 48 5.58 -10.01 1.75
C GLY A 48 6.90 -9.28 1.56
N LEU A 49 6.87 -7.95 1.49
CA LEU A 49 8.02 -7.12 1.13
C LEU A 49 9.16 -7.19 2.17
N PHE A 50 8.86 -7.00 3.46
CA PHE A 50 9.92 -7.04 4.48
C PHE A 50 10.51 -8.43 4.63
N ALA A 51 9.69 -9.49 4.65
CA ALA A 51 10.21 -10.86 4.71
C ALA A 51 11.06 -11.20 3.47
N ARG A 52 10.71 -10.68 2.28
CA ARG A 52 11.52 -10.82 1.07
C ARG A 52 12.85 -10.09 1.20
N GLY A 53 12.84 -8.83 1.65
CA GLY A 53 14.05 -8.04 1.92
C GLY A 53 14.95 -8.75 2.93
N LEU A 54 14.37 -9.27 4.02
CA LEU A 54 15.09 -10.01 5.05
C LEU A 54 15.74 -11.30 4.51
N ARG A 55 15.02 -12.07 3.69
CA ARG A 55 15.58 -13.26 3.04
C ARG A 55 16.72 -12.89 2.09
N PHE A 56 16.56 -11.79 1.36
CA PHE A 56 17.59 -11.27 0.47
C PHE A 56 18.84 -10.86 1.25
N GLU A 57 18.72 -10.02 2.28
CA GLU A 57 19.85 -9.62 3.13
C GLU A 57 20.54 -10.80 3.80
N THR A 58 19.76 -11.74 4.34
CA THR A 58 20.30 -12.95 4.98
C THR A 58 21.14 -13.76 4.01
N ARG A 59 20.68 -13.88 2.75
CA ARG A 59 21.45 -14.55 1.70
C ARG A 59 22.68 -13.73 1.33
N LEU A 60 22.54 -12.43 1.14
CA LEU A 60 23.66 -11.54 0.81
C LEU A 60 24.78 -11.60 1.86
N ASN A 61 24.43 -11.71 3.14
CA ASN A 61 25.42 -11.76 4.23
C ASN A 61 26.11 -13.12 4.36
N ASN A 62 25.39 -14.22 4.12
CA ASN A 62 25.89 -15.57 4.39
C ASN A 62 26.40 -16.32 3.14
N ASP A 63 26.02 -15.90 1.94
CA ASP A 63 26.36 -16.56 0.67
C ASP A 63 27.35 -15.70 -0.13
N LEU A 64 28.65 -16.02 0.01
CA LEU A 64 29.72 -15.29 -0.66
C LEU A 64 29.61 -15.37 -2.19
N ALA A 65 29.18 -16.52 -2.74
CA ALA A 65 28.99 -16.68 -4.17
C ALA A 65 27.86 -15.77 -4.68
N PHE A 66 26.76 -15.67 -3.92
CA PHE A 66 25.68 -14.73 -4.24
C PHE A 66 26.13 -13.27 -4.17
N LYS A 67 26.89 -12.89 -3.14
CA LYS A 67 27.44 -11.53 -3.00
C LYS A 67 28.37 -11.16 -4.18
N LEU A 68 29.32 -12.03 -4.50
CA LEU A 68 30.23 -11.84 -5.63
C LEU A 68 29.47 -11.78 -6.96
N LYS A 69 28.42 -12.60 -7.13
CA LYS A 69 27.56 -12.56 -8.32
C LYS A 69 26.87 -11.22 -8.50
N ILE A 70 26.28 -10.66 -7.44
CA ILE A 70 25.63 -9.34 -7.50
C ILE A 70 26.67 -8.27 -7.86
N LEU A 71 27.83 -8.28 -7.18
CA LEU A 71 28.90 -7.32 -7.46
C LEU A 71 29.39 -7.41 -8.91
N ALA A 72 29.64 -8.63 -9.41
CA ALA A 72 30.06 -8.85 -10.78
C ALA A 72 28.99 -8.42 -11.80
N THR A 73 27.71 -8.65 -11.50
CA THR A 73 26.59 -8.22 -12.36
C THR A 73 26.52 -6.69 -12.41
N ALA A 74 26.62 -6.01 -11.27
CA ALA A 74 26.63 -4.55 -11.22
C ALA A 74 27.83 -3.95 -11.98
N LEU A 75 29.02 -4.54 -11.82
CA LEU A 75 30.23 -4.10 -12.53
C LEU A 75 30.13 -4.31 -14.05
N TYR A 76 29.57 -5.45 -14.47
CA TYR A 76 29.35 -5.76 -15.88
C TYR A 76 28.33 -4.82 -16.54
N GLU A 77 27.26 -4.49 -15.82
CA GLU A 77 26.22 -3.57 -16.30
C GLU A 77 26.62 -2.09 -16.18
N GLY A 78 27.70 -1.77 -15.46
CA GLY A 78 28.10 -0.39 -15.17
C GLY A 78 27.07 0.37 -14.33
N LYS A 79 26.29 -0.34 -13.50
CA LYS A 79 25.20 0.21 -12.69
C LYS A 79 25.55 0.24 -11.21
N GLN A 80 24.82 1.05 -10.45
CA GLN A 80 24.87 0.96 -8.99
C GLN A 80 24.39 -0.42 -8.53
N LEU A 81 24.90 -0.87 -7.37
CA LEU A 81 24.61 -2.21 -6.84
C LEU A 81 23.11 -2.46 -6.70
N LEU A 82 22.35 -1.46 -6.24
CA LEU A 82 20.91 -1.54 -6.01
C LEU A 82 20.07 -1.50 -7.30
N GLU A 83 20.64 -1.03 -8.40
CA GLU A 83 19.95 -0.86 -9.69
C GLU A 83 20.21 -2.02 -10.68
N CYS A 84 21.16 -2.92 -10.35
CA CYS A 84 21.54 -3.99 -11.25
C CYS A 84 20.42 -5.02 -11.43
N SER A 85 20.43 -5.73 -12.56
CA SER A 85 19.41 -6.74 -12.90
C SER A 85 19.35 -7.91 -11.91
N ALA A 86 20.37 -8.10 -11.08
CA ALA A 86 20.33 -9.09 -10.00
C ALA A 86 19.25 -8.76 -8.96
N LEU A 87 18.99 -7.47 -8.73
CA LEU A 87 18.08 -6.95 -7.69
C LEU A 87 16.80 -6.35 -8.26
N VAL A 88 16.83 -5.86 -9.49
CA VAL A 88 15.66 -5.34 -10.19
C VAL A 88 15.25 -6.33 -11.28
N LYS A 89 14.07 -6.91 -11.14
CA LYS A 89 13.47 -7.82 -12.12
C LYS A 89 12.42 -7.08 -12.92
N ILE A 90 12.59 -7.05 -14.23
CA ILE A 90 11.72 -6.33 -15.16
C ILE A 90 11.12 -7.34 -16.14
N GLY A 91 9.80 -7.28 -16.31
CA GLY A 91 9.06 -8.07 -17.29
C GLY A 91 9.30 -7.61 -18.73
N LYS A 92 8.47 -8.14 -19.63
CA LYS A 92 8.52 -7.89 -21.08
C LYS A 92 7.75 -6.64 -21.45
N ASN A 93 8.11 -6.04 -22.59
CA ASN A 93 7.40 -4.92 -23.20
C ASN A 93 7.25 -3.69 -22.27
N CYS A 94 8.18 -3.51 -21.34
CA CYS A 94 8.20 -2.34 -20.46
C CYS A 94 8.85 -1.16 -21.17
N VAL A 95 8.31 0.03 -20.92
CA VAL A 95 8.86 1.31 -21.39
C VAL A 95 9.28 2.11 -20.17
N ILE A 96 10.59 2.25 -19.96
CA ILE A 96 11.16 2.89 -18.78
C ILE A 96 11.98 4.09 -19.24
N ASP A 97 11.65 5.26 -18.74
CA ASP A 97 12.38 6.49 -19.01
C ASP A 97 13.80 6.41 -18.43
N PRO A 98 14.85 6.89 -19.16
CA PRO A 98 16.23 6.84 -18.68
C PRO A 98 16.49 7.56 -17.36
N THR A 99 15.63 8.50 -16.96
CA THR A 99 15.76 9.26 -15.70
C THR A 99 15.03 8.61 -14.52
N ALA A 100 14.32 7.50 -14.73
CA ALA A 100 13.69 6.76 -13.64
C ALA A 100 14.73 6.02 -12.80
N ILE A 101 14.59 6.09 -11.48
CA ILE A 101 15.47 5.43 -10.51
C ILE A 101 14.72 4.24 -9.93
N ILE A 102 15.31 3.05 -10.03
CA ILE A 102 14.69 1.80 -9.55
C ILE A 102 15.70 1.04 -8.70
N HIS A 103 15.43 0.99 -7.39
CA HIS A 103 16.24 0.27 -6.42
C HIS A 103 15.61 -1.06 -6.05
N GLY A 104 16.44 -2.10 -6.03
CA GLY A 104 16.04 -3.44 -5.64
C GLY A 104 15.97 -3.67 -4.12
N PRO A 105 15.31 -4.74 -3.67
CA PRO A 105 14.73 -5.81 -4.48
C PRO A 105 13.34 -5.43 -5.02
N THR A 106 13.26 -5.11 -6.31
CA THR A 106 12.04 -4.63 -6.98
C THR A 106 11.67 -5.59 -8.09
N THR A 107 10.39 -5.91 -8.21
CA THR A 107 9.84 -6.76 -9.27
C THR A 107 8.80 -5.97 -10.04
N ILE A 108 8.94 -5.91 -11.35
CA ILE A 108 8.08 -5.21 -12.29
C ILE A 108 7.53 -6.22 -13.30
N GLY A 109 6.21 -6.27 -13.46
CA GLY A 109 5.50 -7.12 -14.40
C GLY A 109 5.70 -6.73 -15.87
N ASP A 110 4.86 -7.30 -16.73
CA ASP A 110 4.88 -7.09 -18.18
C ASP A 110 4.08 -5.83 -18.56
N GLY A 111 4.48 -5.14 -19.64
CA GLY A 111 3.74 -4.00 -20.19
C GLY A 111 3.74 -2.74 -19.31
N VAL A 112 4.65 -2.64 -18.35
CA VAL A 112 4.71 -1.50 -17.42
C VAL A 112 5.35 -0.29 -18.09
N THR A 113 4.75 0.89 -17.91
CA THR A 113 5.32 2.17 -18.33
C THR A 113 5.77 2.97 -17.12
N ILE A 114 7.05 3.39 -17.09
CA ILE A 114 7.63 4.21 -16.02
C ILE A 114 8.21 5.47 -16.65
N ASN A 115 7.64 6.63 -16.29
CA ASN A 115 8.01 7.92 -16.86
C ASN A 115 9.11 8.64 -16.06
N ALA A 116 9.59 9.75 -16.62
CA ALA A 116 10.73 10.51 -16.13
C ALA A 116 10.66 10.89 -14.65
N GLY A 117 11.80 10.75 -13.95
CA GLY A 117 11.98 11.13 -12.55
C GLY A 117 11.18 10.31 -11.54
N ALA A 118 10.55 9.20 -11.94
CA ALA A 118 9.97 8.27 -10.97
C ALA A 118 11.06 7.60 -10.14
N VAL A 119 10.81 7.42 -8.83
CA VAL A 119 11.71 6.72 -7.91
C VAL A 119 10.95 5.55 -7.30
N ILE A 120 11.51 4.35 -7.43
CA ILE A 120 10.88 3.09 -7.02
C ILE A 120 11.85 2.30 -6.16
N GLU A 121 11.46 1.99 -4.93
CA GLU A 121 12.31 1.30 -3.97
C GLU A 121 11.58 0.13 -3.31
N ASN A 122 12.11 -1.08 -3.50
CA ASN A 122 11.60 -2.33 -2.92
C ASN A 122 10.09 -2.52 -3.11
N CYS A 123 9.66 -2.45 -4.37
CA CYS A 123 8.25 -2.60 -4.76
C CYS A 123 7.97 -3.92 -5.47
N THR A 124 6.71 -4.36 -5.40
CA THR A 124 6.16 -5.37 -6.32
C THR A 124 5.12 -4.70 -7.19
N ILE A 125 5.35 -4.66 -8.49
CA ILE A 125 4.51 -3.99 -9.48
C ILE A 125 3.99 -5.04 -10.45
N GLY A 126 2.68 -5.10 -10.59
CA GLY A 126 1.97 -6.01 -11.51
C GLY A 126 2.10 -5.59 -12.98
N ASP A 127 1.28 -6.23 -13.82
CA ASP A 127 1.28 -6.04 -15.27
C ASP A 127 0.47 -4.80 -15.68
N ASN A 128 0.84 -4.21 -16.81
CA ASN A 128 0.15 -3.07 -17.44
C ASN A 128 -0.04 -1.86 -16.52
N VAL A 129 0.90 -1.64 -15.60
CA VAL A 129 0.89 -0.49 -14.70
C VAL A 129 1.50 0.73 -15.39
N ASN A 130 0.89 1.90 -15.19
CA ASN A 130 1.46 3.16 -15.68
C ASN A 130 1.86 4.06 -14.50
N ILE A 131 3.17 4.30 -14.39
CA ILE A 131 3.80 5.14 -13.38
C ILE A 131 4.26 6.41 -14.08
N SER A 132 3.58 7.52 -13.81
CA SER A 132 3.83 8.81 -14.43
C SER A 132 4.98 9.58 -13.75
N GLN A 133 5.27 10.76 -14.29
CA GLN A 133 6.46 11.53 -13.94
C GLN A 133 6.52 11.86 -12.45
N GLY A 134 7.71 11.71 -11.86
CA GLY A 134 7.96 12.11 -10.47
C GLY A 134 7.20 11.30 -9.41
N CYS A 135 6.59 10.16 -9.75
CA CYS A 135 6.00 9.28 -8.73
C CYS A 135 7.08 8.76 -7.77
N GLN A 136 6.72 8.61 -6.50
CA GLN A 136 7.60 8.12 -5.43
C GLN A 136 6.96 6.87 -4.84
N LEU A 137 7.56 5.71 -5.10
CA LEU A 137 7.02 4.42 -4.68
C LEU A 137 8.04 3.74 -3.76
N MET A 138 7.65 3.49 -2.52
CA MET A 138 8.53 2.87 -1.54
C MET A 138 7.78 1.78 -0.80
N LEU A 139 8.38 0.59 -0.73
CA LEU A 139 7.86 -0.55 0.05
C LEU A 139 6.38 -0.85 -0.23
N SER A 140 5.98 -0.74 -1.50
CA SER A 140 4.57 -0.80 -1.89
C SER A 140 4.30 -1.96 -2.83
N VAL A 141 3.07 -2.50 -2.75
CA VAL A 141 2.56 -3.54 -3.65
C VAL A 141 1.51 -2.92 -4.56
N ILE A 142 1.72 -3.01 -5.86
CA ILE A 142 0.88 -2.41 -6.88
C ILE A 142 0.36 -3.52 -7.78
N GLY A 143 -0.96 -3.68 -7.82
CA GLY A 143 -1.67 -4.65 -8.65
C GLY A 143 -1.65 -4.33 -10.13
N ASN A 144 -2.34 -5.16 -10.90
CA ASN A 144 -2.37 -5.07 -12.36
C ASN A 144 -3.26 -3.90 -12.83
N ASN A 145 -2.95 -3.34 -14.00
CA ASN A 145 -3.72 -2.27 -14.63
C ASN A 145 -3.91 -1.03 -13.74
N VAL A 146 -2.97 -0.79 -12.81
CA VAL A 146 -3.00 0.39 -11.95
C VAL A 146 -2.45 1.60 -12.69
N PHE A 147 -3.08 2.76 -12.49
CA PHE A 147 -2.60 4.02 -13.03
C PHE A 147 -2.22 5.01 -11.92
N LEU A 148 -0.95 5.43 -11.93
CA LEU A 148 -0.37 6.42 -11.03
C LEU A 148 0.06 7.66 -11.82
N PRO A 149 -0.83 8.65 -12.00
CA PRO A 149 -0.49 9.97 -12.52
C PRO A 149 0.60 10.69 -11.74
N PHE A 150 1.15 11.75 -12.35
CA PHE A 150 2.36 12.43 -11.88
C PHE A 150 2.34 12.78 -10.39
N ARG A 151 3.48 12.54 -9.73
CA ARG A 151 3.74 12.83 -8.31
C ARG A 151 2.77 12.16 -7.33
N ALA A 152 2.22 10.99 -7.67
CA ALA A 152 1.65 10.12 -6.65
C ALA A 152 2.78 9.59 -5.74
N SER A 153 2.55 9.61 -4.42
CA SER A 153 3.53 9.19 -3.41
C SER A 153 2.97 8.06 -2.56
N LEU A 154 3.57 6.88 -2.66
CA LEU A 154 3.15 5.67 -1.95
C LEU A 154 4.27 5.19 -1.03
N PHE A 155 3.92 4.99 0.23
CA PHE A 155 4.82 4.41 1.23
C PHE A 155 4.11 3.27 1.95
N MET A 156 4.70 2.07 1.97
CA MET A 156 4.12 0.90 2.65
C MET A 156 2.66 0.63 2.27
N THR A 157 2.27 0.85 1.01
CA THR A 157 0.87 0.83 0.58
C THR A 157 0.60 -0.32 -0.38
N THR A 158 -0.54 -0.98 -0.20
CA THR A 158 -1.10 -1.94 -1.15
C THR A 158 -2.16 -1.24 -2.01
N ILE A 159 -2.02 -1.33 -3.33
CA ILE A 159 -3.06 -0.97 -4.29
C ILE A 159 -3.41 -2.22 -5.09
N MET A 160 -4.69 -2.62 -5.05
CA MET A 160 -5.18 -3.76 -5.83
C MET A 160 -5.51 -3.36 -7.28
N ASP A 161 -5.84 -4.37 -8.09
CA ASP A 161 -5.98 -4.23 -9.54
C ASP A 161 -7.01 -3.18 -10.00
N ASN A 162 -6.77 -2.64 -11.19
CA ASN A 162 -7.66 -1.70 -11.90
C ASN A 162 -7.96 -0.42 -11.12
N SER A 163 -7.08 -0.03 -10.20
CA SER A 163 -7.26 1.17 -9.38
C SER A 163 -6.39 2.33 -9.87
N MET A 164 -6.76 3.54 -9.49
CA MET A 164 -6.07 4.76 -9.88
C MET A 164 -5.88 5.66 -8.67
N VAL A 165 -4.64 6.12 -8.46
CA VAL A 165 -4.31 7.12 -7.43
C VAL A 165 -3.81 8.35 -8.13
N ALA A 166 -4.66 9.37 -8.20
CA ALA A 166 -4.43 10.56 -9.00
C ALA A 166 -3.29 11.44 -8.47
N GLN A 167 -3.01 12.52 -9.19
CA GLN A 167 -1.81 13.33 -9.05
C GLN A 167 -1.67 13.93 -7.64
N ASN A 168 -0.44 14.07 -7.16
CA ASN A 168 -0.12 14.66 -5.85
C ASN A 168 -0.78 13.97 -4.64
N THR A 169 -1.34 12.78 -4.80
CA THR A 169 -1.93 12.05 -3.68
C THR A 169 -0.85 11.32 -2.91
N CYS A 170 -0.94 11.38 -1.57
CA CYS A 170 -0.01 10.72 -0.67
C CYS A 170 -0.73 9.64 0.15
N LEU A 171 -0.32 8.38 -0.04
CA LEU A 171 -0.82 7.24 0.71
C LEU A 171 0.33 6.60 1.50
N GLN A 172 0.13 6.47 2.80
CA GLN A 172 1.10 5.86 3.70
C GLN A 172 0.41 4.76 4.49
N MET A 173 0.96 3.54 4.47
CA MET A 173 0.41 2.38 5.20
C MET A 173 -1.05 2.09 4.89
N CYS A 174 -1.45 2.28 3.64
CA CYS A 174 -2.84 2.13 3.19
C CYS A 174 -3.10 0.81 2.48
N VAL A 175 -4.37 0.39 2.45
CA VAL A 175 -4.86 -0.68 1.57
C VAL A 175 -5.96 -0.12 0.68
N VAL A 176 -5.76 -0.17 -0.63
CA VAL A 176 -6.72 0.31 -1.63
C VAL A 176 -7.24 -0.89 -2.41
N GLY A 177 -8.55 -1.08 -2.36
CA GLY A 177 -9.26 -2.15 -3.05
C GLY A 177 -9.24 -2.02 -4.58
N ARG A 178 -9.81 -3.02 -5.27
CA ARG A 178 -9.89 -3.09 -6.73
C ARG A 178 -10.88 -2.08 -7.29
N ASN A 179 -10.65 -1.66 -8.54
CA ASN A 179 -11.55 -0.77 -9.28
C ASN A 179 -11.80 0.57 -8.57
N THR A 180 -10.85 1.02 -7.75
CA THR A 180 -11.01 2.19 -6.88
C THR A 180 -10.26 3.38 -7.44
N PHE A 181 -10.90 4.54 -7.41
CA PHE A 181 -10.31 5.82 -7.80
C PHE A 181 -10.09 6.70 -6.56
N ILE A 182 -8.87 7.19 -6.37
CA ILE A 182 -8.53 8.19 -5.35
C ILE A 182 -8.14 9.49 -6.04
N GLY A 183 -8.93 10.54 -5.81
CA GLY A 183 -8.78 11.85 -6.42
C GLY A 183 -7.53 12.60 -5.98
N ALA A 184 -7.12 13.55 -6.83
CA ALA A 184 -5.84 14.24 -6.73
C ALA A 184 -5.69 15.04 -5.43
N GLY A 185 -4.45 15.14 -4.94
CA GLY A 185 -4.12 15.92 -3.75
C GLY A 185 -4.79 15.42 -2.47
N SER A 186 -5.17 14.14 -2.42
CA SER A 186 -5.66 13.51 -1.20
C SER A 186 -4.50 13.03 -0.34
N THR A 187 -4.67 13.03 0.97
CA THR A 187 -3.65 12.59 1.92
C THR A 187 -4.26 11.67 2.95
N PHE A 188 -3.68 10.48 3.09
CA PHE A 188 -4.01 9.54 4.15
C PHE A 188 -2.91 9.63 5.21
N THR A 189 -3.29 10.04 6.41
CA THR A 189 -2.38 10.20 7.55
C THR A 189 -2.25 8.89 8.30
N ASP A 190 -1.09 8.63 8.88
CA ASP A 190 -0.75 7.37 9.50
C ASP A 190 -0.53 7.45 11.02
N TYR A 191 -0.52 8.64 11.62
CA TYR A 191 -0.31 8.80 13.07
C TYR A 191 -1.24 9.84 13.69
N ASN A 192 -1.48 9.69 15.00
CA ASN A 192 -2.22 10.69 15.78
C ASN A 192 -1.26 11.79 16.25
N LEU A 193 -1.60 13.06 15.98
CA LEU A 193 -0.80 14.22 16.41
C LEU A 193 -0.61 14.28 17.94
N ILE A 194 -1.60 13.79 18.68
CA ILE A 194 -1.50 13.54 20.12
C ILE A 194 -1.39 12.02 20.32
N PRO A 195 -0.31 11.51 20.94
CA PRO A 195 -0.09 10.09 21.11
C PRO A 195 -1.30 9.41 21.75
N SER A 196 -1.93 8.53 20.99
CA SER A 196 -3.07 7.74 21.42
C SER A 196 -3.11 6.44 20.61
N PRO A 197 -3.47 5.31 21.23
CA PRO A 197 -3.51 4.03 20.52
C PRO A 197 -4.43 4.09 19.31
N ILE A 198 -3.91 3.77 18.12
CA ILE A 198 -4.70 3.70 16.90
C ILE A 198 -5.60 2.47 16.97
N LYS A 199 -6.89 2.65 16.69
CA LYS A 199 -7.87 1.57 16.60
C LYS A 199 -8.37 1.40 15.17
N ALA A 200 -8.55 0.14 14.75
CA ALA A 200 -9.05 -0.25 13.43
C ALA A 200 -10.19 -1.26 13.59
N LEU A 201 -11.00 -1.43 12.55
CA LEU A 201 -12.04 -2.46 12.51
C LEU A 201 -11.39 -3.85 12.42
N ASP A 202 -11.85 -4.77 13.26
CA ASP A 202 -11.51 -6.19 13.17
C ASP A 202 -12.50 -6.95 12.26
N GLY A 203 -12.36 -8.28 12.16
CA GLY A 203 -13.23 -9.13 11.34
C GLY A 203 -14.68 -9.21 11.81
N HIS A 204 -14.99 -8.72 13.01
CA HIS A 204 -16.34 -8.63 13.55
C HIS A 204 -16.90 -7.20 13.47
N ASN A 205 -16.26 -6.31 12.69
CA ASN A 205 -16.60 -4.89 12.58
C ASN A 205 -16.53 -4.13 13.91
N GLU A 206 -15.72 -4.60 14.86
CA GLU A 206 -15.51 -3.92 16.15
C GLU A 206 -14.23 -3.09 16.12
N LEU A 207 -14.30 -1.88 16.68
CA LEU A 207 -13.16 -0.97 16.74
C LEU A 207 -12.20 -1.38 17.87
N LYS A 208 -11.13 -2.12 17.53
CA LYS A 208 -10.13 -2.62 18.47
C LYS A 208 -8.75 -1.99 18.27
N PRO A 209 -7.88 -1.98 19.30
CA PRO A 209 -6.50 -1.53 19.14
C PRO A 209 -5.80 -2.25 17.99
N SER A 210 -5.23 -1.49 17.05
CA SER A 210 -4.52 -2.02 15.87
C SER A 210 -3.16 -2.65 16.21
N ASN A 211 -2.75 -2.52 17.48
CA ASN A 211 -1.42 -2.88 18.00
C ASN A 211 -0.27 -2.27 17.18
N ARG A 212 -0.48 -1.05 16.67
CA ARG A 212 0.49 -0.28 15.88
C ARG A 212 0.47 1.19 16.31
N PRO A 213 1.64 1.84 16.41
CA PRO A 213 1.72 3.27 16.67
C PRO A 213 1.37 4.11 15.44
N VAL A 214 1.55 3.53 14.23
CA VAL A 214 1.19 4.15 12.95
C VAL A 214 0.45 3.17 12.06
N LEU A 215 -0.59 3.66 11.39
CA LEU A 215 -1.41 2.93 10.43
C LEU A 215 -2.21 3.91 9.58
N GLY A 216 -2.15 3.76 8.26
CA GLY A 216 -2.91 4.56 7.31
C GLY A 216 -4.40 4.20 7.29
N GLY A 217 -5.05 4.34 6.15
CA GLY A 217 -6.46 3.98 5.98
C GLY A 217 -6.68 2.82 5.02
N ALA A 218 -7.90 2.30 5.02
CA ALA A 218 -8.37 1.37 4.01
C ALA A 218 -9.46 1.99 3.15
N VAL A 219 -9.39 1.72 1.85
CA VAL A 219 -10.45 2.02 0.89
C VAL A 219 -10.88 0.71 0.25
N GLY A 220 -12.17 0.43 0.30
CA GLY A 220 -12.75 -0.78 -0.27
C GLY A 220 -12.68 -0.84 -1.78
N HIS A 221 -13.43 -1.77 -2.34
CA HIS A 221 -13.52 -2.01 -3.77
C HIS A 221 -14.53 -1.06 -4.43
N ASN A 222 -14.30 -0.70 -5.69
CA ASN A 222 -15.22 0.14 -6.48
C ASN A 222 -15.55 1.49 -5.83
N CYS A 223 -14.62 2.06 -5.05
CA CYS A 223 -14.81 3.36 -4.44
C CYS A 223 -14.42 4.49 -5.41
N ARG A 224 -15.04 5.66 -5.24
CA ARG A 224 -14.69 6.89 -5.98
C ARG A 224 -14.48 8.04 -5.00
N ILE A 225 -13.24 8.31 -4.66
CA ILE A 225 -12.87 9.32 -3.68
C ILE A 225 -12.52 10.61 -4.41
N GLY A 226 -13.21 11.70 -4.07
CA GLY A 226 -12.96 13.02 -4.65
C GLY A 226 -11.56 13.57 -4.33
N ALA A 227 -11.19 14.65 -5.01
CA ALA A 227 -9.90 15.30 -4.80
C ALA A 227 -9.85 16.07 -3.46
N GLY A 228 -8.65 16.20 -2.90
CA GLY A 228 -8.38 17.02 -1.72
C GLY A 228 -8.97 16.48 -0.41
N MET A 229 -9.07 15.15 -0.28
CA MET A 229 -9.52 14.50 0.94
C MET A 229 -8.38 14.32 1.93
N ILE A 230 -8.65 14.51 3.22
CA ILE A 230 -7.75 14.20 4.31
C ILE A 230 -8.39 13.05 5.09
N VAL A 231 -7.72 11.89 5.12
CA VAL A 231 -8.22 10.70 5.80
C VAL A 231 -7.37 10.44 7.04
N PHE A 232 -8.01 10.41 8.21
CA PHE A 232 -7.34 10.18 9.49
C PHE A 232 -6.82 8.74 9.62
N PRO A 233 -5.95 8.46 10.61
CA PRO A 233 -5.38 7.13 10.78
C PRO A 233 -6.46 6.06 11.02
N ALA A 234 -6.20 4.88 10.48
CA ALA A 234 -7.03 3.68 10.56
C ALA A 234 -8.50 3.84 10.16
N ARG A 235 -8.84 4.84 9.35
CA ARG A 235 -10.19 4.99 8.81
C ARG A 235 -10.42 4.03 7.65
N THR A 236 -11.59 3.41 7.66
CA THR A 236 -12.05 2.47 6.65
C THR A 236 -13.16 3.13 5.83
N ILE A 237 -12.96 3.23 4.53
CA ILE A 237 -13.99 3.60 3.57
C ILE A 237 -14.48 2.32 2.92
N GLU A 238 -15.73 1.95 3.17
CA GLU A 238 -16.33 0.71 2.66
C GLU A 238 -16.36 0.67 1.13
N SER A 239 -16.42 -0.55 0.59
CA SER A 239 -16.64 -0.78 -0.83
C SER A 239 -17.87 -0.04 -1.36
N ASP A 240 -17.83 0.31 -2.65
CA ASP A 240 -18.84 1.07 -3.38
C ASP A 240 -19.09 2.50 -2.88
N VAL A 241 -18.32 2.99 -1.91
CA VAL A 241 -18.47 4.37 -1.43
C VAL A 241 -17.91 5.37 -2.45
N VAL A 242 -18.74 6.36 -2.77
CA VAL A 242 -18.37 7.61 -3.43
C VAL A 242 -18.30 8.73 -2.38
N LEU A 243 -17.18 9.47 -2.38
CA LEU A 243 -16.99 10.66 -1.56
C LEU A 243 -16.75 11.89 -2.45
N ALA A 244 -17.52 12.95 -2.23
CA ALA A 244 -17.38 14.21 -2.95
C ALA A 244 -16.88 15.31 -2.02
N ALA A 245 -15.89 16.07 -2.47
CA ALA A 245 -15.31 17.15 -1.67
C ALA A 245 -16.37 18.23 -1.43
N SER A 246 -16.68 18.49 -0.17
CA SER A 246 -17.63 19.54 0.22
C SER A 246 -17.11 20.33 1.42
N LYS A 247 -17.85 21.36 1.85
CA LYS A 247 -17.50 22.10 3.09
C LYS A 247 -17.54 21.19 4.32
N GLU A 248 -18.39 20.17 4.30
CA GLU A 248 -18.63 19.25 5.42
C GLU A 248 -17.84 17.94 5.26
N ARG A 249 -17.42 17.60 4.03
CA ARG A 249 -16.80 16.32 3.67
C ARG A 249 -15.48 16.54 2.92
N ARG A 250 -14.47 16.96 3.67
CA ARG A 250 -13.05 16.95 3.26
C ARG A 250 -12.16 16.19 4.22
N ILE A 251 -12.54 16.15 5.49
CA ILE A 251 -11.83 15.43 6.55
C ILE A 251 -12.66 14.19 6.86
N ILE A 252 -12.04 13.02 6.74
CA ILE A 252 -12.63 11.72 7.06
C ILE A 252 -12.04 11.31 8.41
N ASP A 253 -12.78 11.61 9.47
CA ASP A 253 -12.42 11.40 10.87
C ASP A 253 -13.02 10.10 11.46
N ARG A 254 -13.87 9.42 10.68
CA ARG A 254 -14.58 8.20 11.06
C ARG A 254 -14.67 7.24 9.87
N ASP A 255 -14.98 5.98 10.17
CA ASP A 255 -15.23 4.99 9.12
C ASP A 255 -16.47 5.40 8.33
N VAL A 256 -16.44 5.17 7.02
CA VAL A 256 -17.51 5.57 6.09
C VAL A 256 -18.15 4.32 5.52
N LYS A 257 -19.46 4.21 5.71
CA LYS A 257 -20.25 3.11 5.17
C LYS A 257 -20.87 3.45 3.81
N TYR A 258 -21.30 2.44 3.07
CA TYR A 258 -22.01 2.61 1.80
C TYR A 258 -23.23 3.52 1.94
N GLU A 259 -23.96 3.42 3.05
CA GLU A 259 -25.15 4.23 3.32
C GLU A 259 -24.82 5.74 3.48
N ASP A 260 -23.59 6.06 3.89
CA ASP A 260 -23.11 7.44 4.05
C ASP A 260 -22.63 8.08 2.73
N SER A 261 -22.66 7.33 1.63
CA SER A 261 -22.04 7.76 0.39
C SER A 261 -22.73 8.95 -0.26
N ASP A 262 -21.93 9.90 -0.78
CA ASP A 262 -22.44 11.16 -1.33
C ASP A 262 -23.19 10.98 -2.65
N HIS A 263 -22.96 9.88 -3.39
CA HIS A 263 -23.64 9.65 -4.67
C HIS A 263 -25.16 9.49 -4.53
N HIS A 264 -25.66 9.06 -3.37
CA HIS A 264 -27.10 8.95 -3.08
C HIS A 264 -27.84 10.29 -3.26
N LYS A 265 -27.14 11.41 -3.09
CA LYS A 265 -27.69 12.78 -3.22
C LYS A 265 -27.48 13.37 -4.61
N MET A 266 -26.81 12.65 -5.52
CA MET A 266 -26.50 13.14 -6.87
C MET A 266 -27.61 12.81 -7.85
N ARG A 267 -27.83 13.67 -8.84
CA ARG A 267 -28.89 13.50 -9.86
C ARG A 267 -28.82 12.16 -10.60
N ASN A 268 -27.61 11.63 -10.80
CA ASN A 268 -27.37 10.38 -11.53
C ASN A 268 -26.88 9.27 -10.58
N ALA A 269 -27.42 9.20 -9.36
CA ALA A 269 -27.00 8.22 -8.33
C ALA A 269 -26.95 6.77 -8.88
N SER A 270 -27.94 6.38 -9.68
CA SER A 270 -28.07 5.04 -10.27
C SER A 270 -26.95 4.66 -11.25
N ALA A 271 -26.14 5.62 -11.71
CA ALA A 271 -24.98 5.34 -12.57
C ALA A 271 -23.79 4.73 -11.79
N HIS A 272 -23.80 4.79 -10.46
CA HIS A 272 -22.83 4.11 -9.61
C HIS A 272 -23.50 2.87 -9.00
N VAL A 273 -23.16 1.70 -9.53
CA VAL A 273 -23.74 0.42 -9.11
C VAL A 273 -22.98 -0.10 -7.90
N ARG A 274 -23.72 -0.56 -6.88
CA ARG A 274 -23.17 -1.29 -5.73
C ARG A 274 -22.80 -2.71 -6.17
N LEU A 275 -21.51 -3.05 -6.13
CA LEU A 275 -20.98 -4.35 -6.57
C LEU A 275 -20.65 -5.29 -5.40
N TYR A 276 -20.48 -4.74 -4.20
CA TYR A 276 -20.05 -5.44 -3.00
C TYR A 276 -21.05 -5.20 -1.86
N PRO A 277 -22.28 -5.74 -1.96
CA PRO A 277 -23.21 -5.71 -0.84
C PRO A 277 -22.66 -6.51 0.35
N ARG A 278 -23.04 -6.13 1.58
CA ARG A 278 -22.76 -6.96 2.75
C ARG A 278 -23.60 -8.23 2.64
N ASP A 279 -22.99 -9.38 2.87
CA ASP A 279 -23.72 -10.65 2.94
C ASP A 279 -24.48 -10.70 4.27
N GLU A 280 -25.74 -10.27 4.28
CA GLU A 280 -26.64 -10.40 5.44
C GLU A 280 -26.92 -11.88 5.82
N LYS A 281 -26.35 -12.86 5.10
CA LYS A 281 -26.63 -14.30 5.23
C LYS A 281 -25.46 -15.15 5.74
N GLU A 282 -24.24 -14.61 5.85
CA GLU A 282 -23.10 -15.41 6.34
C GLU A 282 -23.02 -15.52 7.87
N GLU A 283 -23.67 -14.60 8.62
CA GLU A 283 -23.75 -14.69 10.09
C GLU A 283 -24.44 -16.00 10.55
N ASP A 284 -25.46 -16.46 9.82
CA ASP A 284 -26.19 -17.70 10.15
C ASP A 284 -25.45 -19.00 9.74
N LEU A 285 -24.48 -18.94 8.81
CA LEU A 285 -23.77 -20.11 8.30
C LEU A 285 -22.48 -20.42 9.07
N LEU A 286 -21.93 -19.43 9.79
CA LEU A 286 -20.75 -19.60 10.63
C LEU A 286 -21.09 -20.18 12.01
N GLU A 287 -22.33 -20.11 12.47
CA GLU A 287 -22.78 -20.74 13.72
C GLU A 287 -23.08 -22.25 13.59
N SER A 288 -23.00 -22.83 12.39
CA SER A 288 -23.37 -24.24 12.15
C SER A 288 -22.21 -25.23 12.00
N TRP A 289 -21.00 -24.92 12.46
CA TRP A 289 -19.86 -25.85 12.46
C TRP A 289 -19.22 -26.01 13.84
#